data_AF-A0A9E4LMS8-F1
#
_entry.id   AF-A0A9E4LMS8-F1
#
_cell.length_a   1.000
_cell.length_b   1.000
_cell.length_c   1.000
_cell.angle_alpha   90.00
_cell.angle_beta   90.00
_cell.angle_gamma   90.00
#
_symmetry.space_group_name_H-M   'P 1'
#
loop_
_entity.id
_entity.type
_entity.pdbx_description
1 polymer ?
#
loop_
_entity_poly.entity_id
_entity_poly.type
_entity_poly.pdbx_seq_one_letter_code
_entity_poly.pdbx_strand_id
1 'polypeptide(L)' 'IYDYVDSVLGDGVLMYQSDFPHAQCRFPDSPGAALAWSIEDEAKREKLFSGNATRFLRMAA' A
#
# COMPACT_ATOMS: atom_id res chain seq x y z
N ILE A 1 -9.57 2.06 -6.84
CA ILE A 1 -9.48 2.17 -5.36
C ILE A 1 -8.50 3.25 -4.96
N TYR A 2 -7.24 3.22 -5.44
CA TYR A 2 -6.24 4.25 -5.09
C TYR A 2 -6.77 5.68 -5.29
N ASP A 3 -7.20 6.03 -6.51
CA ASP A 3 -7.65 7.40 -6.83
C ASP A 3 -8.87 7.85 -6.02
N TYR A 4 -9.75 6.91 -5.70
CA TYR A 4 -10.90 7.20 -4.84
C TYR A 4 -10.46 7.53 -3.41
N VAL A 5 -9.62 6.69 -2.81
CA VAL A 5 -9.09 6.93 -1.45
C VAL A 5 -8.33 8.25 -1.39
N ASP A 6 -7.47 8.51 -2.39
CA ASP A 6 -6.71 9.76 -2.51
C ASP A 6 -7.64 10.97 -2.57
N SER A 7 -8.70 10.93 -3.39
CA SER A 7 -9.65 12.05 -3.50
C SER A 7 -10.42 12.38 -2.21
N VAL A 8 -10.57 11.41 -1.30
CA VAL A 8 -11.38 11.58 -0.08
C VAL A 8 -10.51 11.84 1.15
N LEU A 9 -9.38 11.13 1.27
CA LEU A 9 -8.53 11.14 2.46
C LEU A 9 -7.18 11.84 2.24
N GLY A 10 -6.81 12.12 0.99
CA GLY A 10 -5.51 12.65 0.59
C GLY A 10 -4.47 11.59 0.24
N ASP A 11 -3.32 12.04 -0.24
CA ASP A 11 -2.33 11.18 -0.90
C ASP A 11 -1.40 10.43 0.07
N GLY A 12 -1.42 10.81 1.34
CA GLY A 12 -0.50 10.32 2.38
C GLY A 12 -1.00 9.13 3.19
N VAL A 13 -2.23 8.65 2.97
CA VAL A 13 -2.90 7.73 3.93
C VAL A 13 -2.91 6.27 3.47
N LEU A 14 -2.97 6.02 2.17
CA LEU A 14 -3.09 4.65 1.65
C LEU A 14 -1.72 3.94 1.65
N MET A 15 -1.67 2.73 2.20
CA MET A 15 -0.48 1.90 2.36
C MET A 15 -0.82 0.43 2.10
N TYR A 16 0.12 -0.32 1.53
CA TYR A 16 0.02 -1.77 1.41
C TYR A 16 0.29 -2.47 2.75
N GLN A 17 -0.49 -3.51 3.06
CA GLN A 17 -0.25 -4.41 4.18
C GLN A 17 -0.71 -5.82 3.79
N SER A 18 0.04 -6.84 4.19
CA SER A 18 -0.17 -8.23 3.77
C SER A 18 -1.16 -9.01 4.62
N ASP A 19 -1.45 -8.50 5.83
CA ASP A 19 -2.24 -9.14 6.88
C ASP A 19 -1.75 -10.51 7.35
N PHE A 20 -0.48 -10.82 7.11
CA PHE A 20 0.13 -12.05 7.62
C PHE A 20 0.21 -12.03 9.17
N PRO A 21 -0.12 -13.13 9.87
CA PRO A 21 -0.45 -14.48 9.39
C PRO A 21 -1.96 -14.79 9.39
N HIS A 22 -2.83 -13.80 9.27
CA HIS A 22 -4.28 -14.06 9.32
C HIS A 22 -4.75 -14.96 8.17
N ALA A 23 -5.83 -15.71 8.42
CA ALA A 23 -6.37 -16.67 7.45
C ALA A 23 -6.77 -16.07 6.09
N GLN A 24 -7.01 -14.76 6.05
CA GLN A 24 -7.41 -14.02 4.86
C GLN A 24 -6.21 -13.52 4.04
N CYS A 25 -5.00 -13.61 4.59
CA CYS A 25 -3.80 -13.14 3.91
C CYS A 25 -3.50 -14.01 2.69
N ARG A 26 -2.71 -13.47 1.76
CA ARG A 26 -2.32 -14.19 0.53
C ARG A 26 -0.96 -14.88 0.63
N PHE A 27 -0.45 -15.07 1.85
CA PHE A 27 0.85 -15.71 2.03
C PHE A 27 0.83 -17.15 1.48
N PRO A 28 1.87 -17.61 0.75
CA PRO A 28 3.14 -16.93 0.48
C PRO A 28 3.16 -16.01 -0.76
N ASP A 29 2.07 -15.92 -1.52
CA ASP A 29 1.97 -15.20 -2.79
C ASP A 29 1.54 -13.71 -2.66
N SER A 30 1.69 -13.12 -1.47
CA SER A 30 1.33 -11.70 -1.27
C SER A 30 2.02 -10.76 -2.27
N PRO A 31 3.33 -10.93 -2.63
CA PRO A 31 3.97 -10.10 -3.65
C PRO A 31 3.34 -10.26 -5.04
N GLY A 32 3.01 -11.49 -5.46
CA GLY A 32 2.39 -11.76 -6.76
C GLY A 32 1.02 -11.10 -6.87
N ALA A 33 0.21 -11.21 -5.81
CA ALA A 33 -1.09 -10.57 -5.73
C ALA A 33 -1.02 -9.03 -5.81
N ALA A 34 -0.01 -8.42 -5.17
CA ALA A 34 0.19 -6.97 -5.22
C ALA A 34 0.65 -6.49 -6.61
N LEU A 35 1.53 -7.24 -7.27
CA LEU A 35 2.02 -6.91 -8.62
C LEU A 35 0.91 -7.02 -9.68
N ALA A 36 -0.08 -7.88 -9.47
CA ALA A 36 -1.24 -8.03 -10.36
C ALA A 36 -2.19 -6.81 -10.38
N TRP A 37 -2.01 -5.82 -9.51
CA TRP A 37 -2.82 -4.60 -9.51
C TRP A 37 -2.48 -3.62 -10.65
N SER A 38 -1.38 -3.85 -11.38
CA SER A 38 -1.02 -3.09 -12.59
C SER A 38 -1.06 -1.57 -12.43
N ILE A 39 -0.54 -1.07 -11.30
CA ILE A 39 -0.43 0.38 -11.06
C ILE A 39 0.70 0.93 -11.93
N GLU A 40 0.36 1.61 -13.03
CA GLU A 40 1.34 2.11 -14.01
C GLU A 40 2.18 3.27 -13.45
N ASP A 41 1.54 4.14 -12.67
CA ASP A 41 2.18 5.32 -12.07
C ASP A 41 3.22 4.90 -11.01
N GLU A 42 4.48 5.23 -11.27
CA GLU A 42 5.61 4.95 -10.38
C GLU A 42 5.52 5.68 -9.04
N ALA A 43 5.08 6.94 -9.04
CA ALA A 43 4.93 7.72 -7.81
C ALA A 43 3.82 7.13 -6.92
N LYS A 44 2.72 6.66 -7.51
CA LYS A 44 1.66 5.95 -6.76
C LYS A 44 2.16 4.65 -6.15
N ARG A 45 2.95 3.87 -6.90
CA ARG A 45 3.57 2.62 -6.40
C ARG A 45 4.53 2.88 -5.24
N GLU A 46 5.41 3.89 -5.37
CA GLU A 46 6.35 4.27 -4.31
C GLU A 46 5.59 4.61 -3.02
N LYS A 47 4.60 5.51 -3.10
CA LYS A 47 3.79 5.90 -1.95
C LYS A 47 3.05 4.71 -1.33
N LEU A 48 2.42 3.87 -2.15
CA LEU A 48 1.61 2.74 -1.69
C LEU A 48 2.45 1.66 -0.99
N PHE A 49 3.58 1.27 -1.59
CA PHE A 49 4.33 0.10 -1.11
C PHE A 49 5.33 0.40 0.02
N SER A 50 5.83 1.64 0.11
CA SER A 50 6.81 1.97 1.17
C SER A 50 6.78 3.43 1.62
N GLY A 51 6.51 4.39 0.73
CA GLY A 51 6.64 5.82 0.99
C GLY A 51 5.75 6.32 2.12
N ASN A 52 4.45 6.03 2.06
CA ASN A 52 3.49 6.48 3.08
C ASN A 52 3.75 5.79 4.43
N ALA A 53 4.07 4.49 4.42
CA ALA A 53 4.42 3.75 5.64
C ALA A 53 5.69 4.31 6.32
N THR A 54 6.70 4.65 5.52
CA THR A 54 7.95 5.24 6.04
C THR A 54 7.71 6.62 6.66
N ARG A 55 6.90 7.47 6.01
CA ARG A 55 6.52 8.78 6.54
C ARG A 55 5.75 8.65 7.84
N PHE A 56 4.77 7.74 7.90
CA PHE A 56 3.99 7.46 9.10
C PHE A 56 4.88 6.97 10.26
N LEU A 57 5.76 6.01 10.01
CA LEU A 57 6.67 5.50 11.03
C LEU A 57 7.62 6.58 11.56
N ARG A 58 8.11 7.49 10.70
CA ARG A 58 8.95 8.63 11.12
C ARG A 58 8.21 9.65 11.98
N MET A 59 6.89 9.79 11.83
CA MET A 59 6.09 10.66 12.72
C MET A 59 5.86 10.04 14.10
N ALA A 60 6.03 8.73 14.23
CA ALA A 60 5.85 8.01 15.49
C ALA A 60 7.13 7.92 16.34
N ALA A 61 8.27 8.42 15.84
CA ALA A 61 9.57 8.45 16.52
C ALA A 61 9.90 9.87 17.00
#